data_AF-A0A9Q0GVC3-F1
#
_entry.id   AF-A0A9Q0GVC3-F1
#
_cell.length_a   1.000
_cell.length_b   1.000
_cell.length_c   1.000
_cell.angle_alpha   90.00
_cell.angle_beta   90.00
_cell.angle_gamma   90.00
#
_symmetry.space_group_name_H-M   'P 1'
#
loop_
_entity.id
_entity.type
_entity.pdbx_description
1 polymer ?
#
loop_
_entity_poly.entity_id
_entity_poly.type
_entity_poly.pdbx_seq_one_letter_code
_entity_poly.pdbx_strand_id
1 'polypeptide(L)'
;MTSCLSLFFLYTSGGYGVATRGPYAWGLCYNHEMSPTHSYCDSSEYVYPRTPGAEYYGRGALPVYWNYNYGVIGKGIKVDLLNHPEYLEQNATIAFQLPSCYVEMDEPSQEAPSICP
;
A
#
# COMPACT_ATOMS: atom_id res chain seq x y z
N MET A 1 8.84 -9.73 16.15
CA MET A 1 9.24 -9.97 14.74
C MET A 1 8.15 -10.68 13.92
N THR A 2 7.24 -11.45 14.52
CA THR A 2 6.19 -12.21 13.81
C THR A 2 4.97 -11.39 13.34
N SER A 3 4.82 -10.14 13.80
CA SER A 3 3.60 -9.35 13.54
C SER A 3 3.51 -8.88 12.07
N CYS A 4 4.61 -8.36 11.49
CA CYS A 4 4.55 -7.78 10.15
C CYS A 4 4.24 -8.82 9.07
N LEU A 5 4.95 -9.96 9.05
CA LEU A 5 4.76 -10.99 8.01
C LEU A 5 3.32 -11.49 7.95
N SER A 6 2.63 -11.61 9.08
CA SER A 6 1.25 -12.09 9.12
C SER A 6 0.25 -11.08 8.53
N LEU A 7 0.53 -9.78 8.60
CA LEU A 7 -0.29 -8.72 8.01
C LEU A 7 -0.15 -8.66 6.48
N PHE A 8 1.06 -8.87 5.94
CA PHE A 8 1.31 -8.92 4.48
C PHE A 8 0.37 -9.93 3.78
N PHE A 9 0.18 -11.10 4.39
CA PHE A 9 -0.56 -12.18 3.76
C PHE A 9 -2.08 -12.07 3.93
N LEU A 10 -2.58 -11.34 4.93
CA LEU A 10 -4.02 -11.29 5.23
C LEU A 10 -4.77 -10.38 4.25
N TYR A 11 -4.29 -9.15 4.06
CA TYR A 11 -4.93 -8.13 3.23
C TYR A 11 -4.95 -8.46 1.74
N THR A 12 -4.00 -9.26 1.29
CA THR A 12 -3.85 -9.68 -0.10
C THR A 12 -4.27 -11.14 -0.31
N SER A 13 -4.94 -11.76 0.67
CA SER A 13 -5.33 -13.17 0.59
C SER A 13 -6.47 -13.43 -0.38
N GLY A 14 -6.32 -14.45 -1.21
CA GLY A 14 -7.40 -15.06 -2.01
C GLY A 14 -7.94 -16.36 -1.40
N GLY A 15 -7.50 -16.69 -0.18
CA GLY A 15 -7.82 -17.95 0.48
C GLY A 15 -9.29 -18.04 0.87
N TYR A 16 -9.98 -19.07 0.41
CA TYR A 16 -11.34 -19.41 0.80
C TYR A 16 -11.37 -20.78 1.49
N GLY A 17 -12.49 -21.15 2.11
CA GLY A 17 -12.58 -22.29 3.04
C GLY A 17 -12.14 -23.66 2.51
N VAL A 18 -12.03 -23.82 1.18
CA VAL A 18 -11.57 -25.06 0.53
C VAL A 18 -10.41 -24.83 -0.43
N ALA A 19 -9.66 -23.73 -0.27
CA ALA A 19 -8.51 -23.42 -1.10
C ALA A 19 -7.43 -24.51 -0.99
N THR A 20 -6.82 -24.88 -2.12
CA THR A 20 -5.79 -25.91 -2.18
C THR A 20 -4.62 -25.53 -1.26
N ARG A 21 -4.19 -26.45 -0.38
CA ARG A 21 -3.17 -26.22 0.67
C ARG A 21 -3.61 -25.32 1.84
N GLY A 22 -4.91 -25.03 1.97
CA GLY A 22 -5.50 -24.27 3.07
C GLY A 22 -5.55 -22.75 2.80
N PRO A 23 -6.41 -22.00 3.52
CA PRO A 23 -6.67 -20.58 3.23
C PRO A 23 -5.45 -19.66 3.44
N TYR A 24 -4.51 -20.04 4.31
CA TYR A 24 -3.33 -19.22 4.62
C TYR A 24 -2.20 -19.34 3.59
N ALA A 25 -2.30 -20.27 2.62
CA ALA A 25 -1.30 -20.45 1.56
C ALA A 25 -1.50 -19.48 0.37
N TRP A 26 -2.52 -18.64 0.42
CA TRP A 26 -2.99 -17.80 -0.69
C TRP A 26 -2.82 -16.30 -0.44
N GLY A 27 -1.88 -15.90 0.41
CA GLY A 27 -1.52 -14.48 0.54
C GLY A 27 -0.79 -13.97 -0.70
N LEU A 28 -0.78 -12.65 -0.91
CA LEU A 28 -0.27 -11.98 -2.11
C LEU A 28 -1.00 -12.39 -3.42
N CYS A 29 -2.25 -12.84 -3.31
CA CYS A 29 -3.09 -13.19 -4.45
C CYS A 29 -3.57 -11.95 -5.22
N TYR A 30 -3.72 -10.83 -4.51
CA TYR A 30 -4.09 -9.54 -5.10
C TYR A 30 -2.96 -8.52 -4.90
N ASN A 31 -2.70 -7.74 -5.94
CA ASN A 31 -1.73 -6.64 -5.94
C ASN A 31 -2.41 -5.25 -5.86
N HIS A 32 -3.75 -5.21 -5.88
CA HIS A 32 -4.56 -4.03 -5.64
C HIS A 32 -5.93 -4.37 -5.07
N GLU A 33 -6.61 -3.36 -4.53
CA GLU A 33 -7.96 -3.45 -4.03
C GLU A 33 -8.96 -3.73 -5.16
N MET A 34 -9.71 -4.83 -5.05
CA MET A 34 -10.60 -5.31 -6.10
C MET A 34 -11.87 -4.47 -6.28
N SER A 35 -12.27 -3.69 -5.28
CA SER A 35 -13.53 -2.91 -5.31
C SER A 35 -13.43 -1.66 -4.44
N PRO A 36 -12.59 -0.68 -4.83
CA PRO A 36 -12.43 0.55 -4.07
C PRO A 36 -13.72 1.36 -4.05
N THR A 37 -14.19 1.68 -2.84
CA THR A 37 -15.39 2.52 -2.61
C THR A 37 -15.07 4.01 -2.68
N HIS A 38 -13.80 4.37 -2.54
CA HIS A 38 -13.29 5.73 -2.56
C HIS A 38 -12.01 5.82 -3.40
N SER A 39 -11.70 7.02 -3.89
CA SER A 39 -10.40 7.30 -4.55
C SER A 39 -9.27 7.58 -3.57
N TYR A 40 -9.57 7.58 -2.25
CA TYR A 40 -8.64 7.84 -1.15
C TYR A 40 -7.79 9.09 -1.40
N CYS A 41 -8.46 10.18 -1.78
CA CYS A 41 -7.80 11.43 -2.06
C CYS A 41 -8.22 12.47 -1.03
N ASP A 42 -7.29 12.89 -0.19
CA ASP A 42 -7.47 14.03 0.69
C ASP A 42 -7.14 15.32 -0.07
N SER A 43 -8.16 16.17 -0.26
CA SER A 43 -8.02 17.46 -0.94
C SER A 43 -7.44 18.56 -0.03
N SER A 44 -7.35 18.33 1.27
CA SER A 44 -6.78 19.28 2.24
C SER A 44 -5.25 19.21 2.33
N GLU A 45 -4.64 18.20 1.71
CA GLU A 45 -3.20 17.99 1.71
C GLU A 45 -2.47 18.87 0.68
N TYR A 46 -1.70 19.85 1.20
CA TYR A 46 -0.91 20.78 0.38
C TYR A 46 0.49 20.26 0.03
N VAL A 47 1.03 19.34 0.85
CA VAL A 47 2.39 18.79 0.65
C VAL A 47 2.39 17.74 -0.45
N TYR A 48 1.33 16.93 -0.51
CA TYR A 48 1.13 15.89 -1.51
C TYR A 48 -0.19 16.12 -2.23
N PRO A 49 -0.25 17.12 -3.13
CA PRO A 49 -1.47 17.48 -3.81
C PRO A 49 -1.96 16.33 -4.68
N ARG A 50 -3.28 16.25 -4.85
CA ARG A 50 -3.90 15.30 -5.77
C ARG A 50 -3.35 15.48 -7.19
N THR A 51 -2.93 14.38 -7.80
CA THR A 51 -2.64 14.35 -9.23
C THR A 51 -3.94 14.09 -10.02
N PRO A 52 -4.26 14.89 -11.05
CA PRO A 52 -5.41 14.64 -11.92
C PRO A 52 -5.33 13.25 -12.57
N GLY A 53 -6.39 12.46 -12.43
CA GLY A 53 -6.45 11.09 -12.98
C GLY A 53 -5.78 10.02 -12.12
N ALA A 54 -5.10 10.39 -11.04
CA ALA A 54 -4.55 9.43 -10.08
C ALA A 54 -5.60 9.01 -9.03
N GLU A 55 -5.55 7.74 -8.64
CA GLU A 55 -6.38 7.14 -7.59
C GLU A 55 -5.50 6.35 -6.63
N TYR A 56 -5.72 6.57 -5.33
CA TYR A 56 -4.82 6.12 -4.24
C TYR A 56 -5.46 5.01 -3.40
N TYR A 57 -6.22 4.13 -4.03
CA TYR A 57 -6.74 2.91 -3.41
C TYR A 57 -5.62 1.93 -3.05
N GLY A 58 -5.94 0.87 -2.32
CA GLY A 58 -4.95 -0.08 -1.81
C GLY A 58 -4.15 -0.74 -2.94
N ARG A 59 -2.83 -0.54 -2.99
CA ARG A 59 -1.93 -1.20 -3.97
C ARG A 59 -0.69 -1.78 -3.30
N GLY A 60 -0.12 -2.82 -3.92
CA GLY A 60 1.13 -3.45 -3.52
C GLY A 60 0.97 -4.65 -2.59
N ALA A 61 2.10 -5.19 -2.13
CA ALA A 61 2.15 -6.34 -1.21
C ALA A 61 1.66 -5.98 0.21
N LEU A 62 1.88 -4.72 0.60
CA LEU A 62 1.19 -4.06 1.70
C LEU A 62 0.32 -2.99 1.06
N PRO A 63 -1.02 -3.08 1.16
CA PRO A 63 -1.88 -2.10 0.54
C PRO A 63 -1.60 -0.70 1.09
N VAL A 64 -1.17 0.20 0.20
CA VAL A 64 -0.99 1.62 0.51
C VAL A 64 -2.26 2.37 0.11
N TYR A 65 -2.79 3.16 1.04
CA TYR A 65 -3.95 4.03 0.82
C TYR A 65 -3.54 5.49 0.98
N TRP A 66 -4.29 6.40 0.36
CA TRP A 66 -4.17 7.86 0.49
C TRP A 66 -2.99 8.54 -0.21
N ASN A 67 -3.27 9.68 -0.86
CA ASN A 67 -2.29 10.51 -1.57
C ASN A 67 -1.04 10.87 -0.75
N TYR A 68 -1.20 11.21 0.54
CA TYR A 68 -0.07 11.55 1.39
C TYR A 68 0.89 10.37 1.59
N ASN A 69 0.39 9.14 1.77
CA ASN A 69 1.24 7.96 1.94
C ASN A 69 2.00 7.63 0.66
N TYR A 70 1.35 7.71 -0.51
CA TYR A 70 2.02 7.54 -1.80
C TYR A 70 3.16 8.56 -1.95
N GLY A 71 2.94 9.81 -1.55
CA GLY A 71 3.96 10.85 -1.55
C GLY A 71 5.14 10.58 -0.63
N VAL A 72 4.88 10.23 0.63
CA VAL A 72 5.93 9.96 1.63
C VAL A 72 6.74 8.72 1.25
N ILE A 73 6.06 7.63 0.86
CA ILE A 73 6.70 6.38 0.44
C ILE A 73 7.53 6.62 -0.82
N GLY A 74 6.94 7.28 -1.83
CA GLY A 74 7.63 7.59 -3.08
C GLY A 74 8.92 8.37 -2.86
N LYS A 75 8.90 9.34 -1.95
CA LYS A 75 10.11 10.06 -1.51
C LYS A 75 11.13 9.13 -0.85
N GLY A 76 10.70 8.20 0.00
CA GLY A 76 11.56 7.24 0.68
C GLY A 76 12.28 6.28 -0.27
N ILE A 77 11.58 5.74 -1.27
CA ILE A 77 12.13 4.80 -2.25
C ILE A 77 12.67 5.48 -3.53
N LYS A 78 12.56 6.82 -3.61
CA LYS A 78 12.96 7.64 -4.77
C LYS A 78 12.22 7.28 -6.06
N VAL A 79 10.92 7.01 -5.95
CA VAL A 79 10.00 6.72 -7.06
C VAL A 79 8.82 7.69 -6.98
N ASP A 80 8.38 8.24 -8.12
CA ASP A 80 7.23 9.14 -8.15
C ASP A 80 5.90 8.38 -8.06
N LEU A 81 5.55 7.93 -6.86
CA LEU A 81 4.30 7.22 -6.59
C LEU A 81 3.09 8.16 -6.49
N LEU A 82 3.29 9.46 -6.30
CA LEU A 82 2.19 10.42 -6.20
C LEU A 82 1.53 10.63 -7.56
N ASN A 83 2.33 10.75 -8.62
CA ASN A 83 1.83 10.89 -9.99
C ASN A 83 1.63 9.54 -10.69
N HIS A 84 2.36 8.50 -10.27
CA HIS A 84 2.29 7.16 -10.85
C HIS A 84 2.00 6.09 -9.79
N PRO A 85 0.80 6.12 -9.15
CA PRO A 85 0.42 5.11 -8.15
C PRO A 85 0.38 3.67 -8.73
N GLU A 86 0.19 3.53 -10.05
CA GLU A 86 0.17 2.26 -10.77
C GLU A 86 1.47 1.46 -10.70
N TYR A 87 2.59 2.09 -10.36
CA TYR A 87 3.87 1.38 -10.23
C TYR A 87 3.88 0.32 -9.12
N LEU A 88 3.06 0.49 -8.08
CA LEU A 88 2.90 -0.51 -7.02
C LEU A 88 2.19 -1.78 -7.50
N GLU A 89 1.41 -1.70 -8.57
CA GLU A 89 0.74 -2.86 -9.18
C GLU A 89 1.60 -3.52 -10.25
N GLN A 90 2.35 -2.71 -11.01
CA GLN A 90 3.08 -3.14 -12.20
C GLN A 90 4.48 -3.68 -11.89
N ASN A 91 5.10 -3.23 -10.80
CA ASN A 91 6.47 -3.61 -10.45
C ASN A 91 6.54 -4.22 -9.05
N ALA A 92 6.67 -5.55 -9.00
CA ALA A 92 6.80 -6.29 -7.76
C ALA A 92 8.00 -5.83 -6.91
N THR A 93 9.11 -5.44 -7.53
CA THR A 93 10.30 -4.97 -6.78
C THR A 93 9.97 -3.70 -5.99
N ILE A 94 9.26 -2.75 -6.62
CA ILE A 94 8.82 -1.51 -5.96
C ILE A 94 7.77 -1.84 -4.88
N ALA A 95 6.84 -2.76 -5.17
CA ALA A 95 5.81 -3.19 -4.23
C ALA A 95 6.37 -3.87 -2.95
N PHE A 96 7.53 -4.51 -3.04
CA PHE A 96 8.23 -5.11 -1.89
C PHE A 96 9.31 -4.21 -1.28
N GLN A 97 9.72 -3.15 -1.99
CA GLN A 97 10.61 -2.10 -1.46
C GLN A 97 9.90 -1.14 -0.49
N LEU A 98 8.57 -1.27 -0.38
CA LEU A 98 7.78 -0.57 0.63
C LEU A 98 8.40 -0.79 2.02
N PRO A 99 8.76 0.28 2.75
CA PRO A 99 9.44 0.11 4.02
C PRO A 99 8.47 -0.51 5.03
N SER A 100 8.92 -1.54 5.74
CA SER A 100 8.09 -2.31 6.67
C SER A 100 7.48 -1.49 7.82
N CYS A 101 7.92 -0.25 8.03
CA CYS A 101 7.43 0.65 9.08
C CYS A 101 6.27 1.56 8.62
N TYR A 102 5.82 1.51 7.36
CA TYR A 102 4.65 2.30 6.90
C TYR A 102 3.30 1.64 7.19
N VAL A 103 3.29 0.48 7.86
CA VAL A 103 2.11 -0.41 7.96
C VAL A 103 1.07 0.07 9.00
N GLU A 104 1.12 1.32 9.45
CA GLU A 104 0.16 1.79 10.47
C GLU A 104 -0.37 3.19 10.13
N MET A 105 -1.37 3.25 9.25
CA MET A 105 -2.08 4.50 8.92
C MET A 105 -3.58 4.25 8.64
N ASP A 106 -4.32 3.78 9.65
CA ASP A 106 -5.75 4.07 9.77
C ASP A 106 -6.01 5.44 10.44
N GLU A 107 -4.94 6.15 10.88
CA GLU A 107 -5.01 7.50 11.45
C GLU A 107 -3.92 8.43 10.86
N PRO A 108 -4.17 9.76 10.82
CA PRO A 108 -3.22 10.75 10.32
C PRO A 108 -2.13 11.00 11.36
N SER A 109 -1.13 10.12 11.43
CA SER A 109 0.09 10.45 12.17
C SER A 109 0.98 11.33 11.28
N GLN A 110 1.04 12.62 11.62
CA GLN A 110 1.88 13.66 10.99
C GLN A 110 3.39 13.45 11.26
N GLU A 111 3.80 12.27 11.73
CA GLU A 111 5.19 11.88 11.89
C GLU A 111 5.44 10.67 11.01
N ALA A 112 5.94 10.93 9.81
CA ALA A 112 6.58 9.89 9.00
C ALA A 112 7.62 9.20 9.89
N PRO A 113 7.48 7.88 10.19
CA PRO A 113 8.49 7.20 10.98
C PRO A 113 9.82 7.38 10.25
N SER A 114 10.78 7.93 10.99
CA SER A 114 12.15 8.17 10.55
C SER A 114 12.58 6.96 9.71
N ILE A 115 12.94 7.22 8.45
CA ILE A 115 13.53 6.30 7.48
C ILE A 115 13.87 4.96 8.15
N CYS A 116 13.08 3.93 7.85
CA CYS A 116 13.41 2.57 8.28
C CYS A 116 14.89 2.33 7.94
N PRO A 117 15.74 1.95 8.91
CA PRO A 117 17.15 1.70 8.66
C PRO A 117 17.36 0.59 7.62
#